data_AF-A0A2S6Z0R7-F1
#
_entry.id   AF-A0A2S6Z0R7-F1
#
_cell.length_a   1.000
_cell.length_b   1.000
_cell.length_c   1.000
_cell.angle_alpha   90.00
_cell.angle_beta   90.00
_cell.angle_gamma   90.00
#
_symmetry.space_group_name_H-M   'P 1'
#
loop_
_entity.id
_entity.type
_entity.pdbx_description
1 polymer ?
#
loop_
_entity_poly.entity_id
_entity_poly.type
_entity_poly.pdbx_seq_one_letter_code
_entity_poly.pdbx_strand_id
1 'polypeptide(L)'
;MANDDDLKKMVAAFEATHAKEGQALRQMLDNTPDLKARVEQAIEQKQLSGFGPHPDIGAGAYRPGTGEILLPMDVLRTANMDTPRDDSANTARIILGHEIGHAINKAAIDQSHAAFKDKIDEIAKSPSPHDYTAALKAHSAEERTRESKDEIAGVNTLADYVKHSHPEATLKDLYNASTEMANYIDKNGEGAKATYKAKDGLSFGNDLKIDANSPKNVEAMGKLFYDTRGYPQHYGARYLLMVAEAEEAAQLHDPKRVQPEVRADLKALGIDQDKVPPEWIPNGFRDTGMTPPAPRTGAPAAELTGADRALHDKVRSGVAQAEQALGKGWDDNSERMTASLTLLAKQSGFSEHDQLSVGFNRPTATRQGGELAFVYRDGNTASPDPYANRAQMPTSEAIARPAQETYQQLQQQPVQQAQTQRMVQEQDTHAQTQATAAPLLTR
;
A
#
# COMPACT_ATOMS: atom_id res chain seq x y z
N MET A 1 -10.05 39.90 20.89
CA MET A 1 -8.90 40.83 21.01
C MET A 1 -7.57 40.10 21.19
N ALA A 2 -7.46 39.05 22.02
CA ALA A 2 -6.21 38.28 22.11
C ALA A 2 -5.90 37.43 20.85
N ASN A 3 -6.91 36.75 20.29
CA ASN A 3 -6.69 35.82 19.15
C ASN A 3 -6.38 36.54 17.83
N ASP A 4 -6.95 37.72 17.58
CA ASP A 4 -6.68 38.53 16.38
C ASP A 4 -5.23 39.04 16.35
N ASP A 5 -4.64 39.35 17.52
CA ASP A 5 -3.24 39.74 17.61
C ASP A 5 -2.29 38.55 17.38
N ASP A 6 -2.65 37.35 17.85
CA ASP A 6 -1.86 36.14 17.61
C ASP A 6 -1.96 35.68 16.16
N LEU A 7 -3.14 35.74 15.55
CA LEU A 7 -3.31 35.50 14.11
C LEU A 7 -2.44 36.46 13.27
N LYS A 8 -2.46 37.77 13.58
CA LYS A 8 -1.63 38.75 12.88
C LYS A 8 -0.14 38.43 12.99
N LYS A 9 0.34 37.98 14.17
CA LYS A 9 1.74 37.56 14.36
C LYS A 9 2.07 36.32 13.52
N MET A 10 1.19 35.31 13.49
CA MET A 10 1.40 34.09 12.69
C MET A 10 1.48 34.41 11.20
N VAL A 11 0.56 35.23 10.69
CA VAL A 11 0.58 35.67 9.28
C VAL A 11 1.81 36.51 8.98
N ALA A 12 2.19 37.44 9.87
CA ALA A 12 3.39 38.26 9.67
C ALA A 12 4.69 37.44 9.69
N ALA A 13 4.77 36.41 10.55
CA ALA A 13 5.91 35.51 10.60
C ALA A 13 6.05 34.71 9.29
N PHE A 14 4.93 34.17 8.77
CA PHE A 14 4.91 33.47 7.50
C PHE A 14 5.22 34.40 6.31
N GLU A 15 4.68 35.61 6.30
CA GLU A 15 4.95 36.62 5.26
C GLU A 15 6.41 37.07 5.26
N ALA A 16 7.07 37.12 6.42
CA ALA A 16 8.48 37.48 6.51
C ALA A 16 9.41 36.49 5.77
N THR A 17 9.03 35.21 5.67
CA THR A 17 9.79 34.19 4.93
C THR A 17 9.20 33.89 3.55
N HIS A 18 7.92 34.18 3.33
CA HIS A 18 7.17 33.93 2.10
C HIS A 18 6.31 35.14 1.72
N ALA A 19 6.95 36.23 1.28
CA ALA A 19 6.29 37.53 1.13
C ALA A 19 5.02 37.51 0.26
N LYS A 20 5.06 36.87 -0.91
CA LYS A 20 3.92 36.86 -1.83
C LYS A 20 2.77 36.00 -1.30
N GLU A 21 3.09 34.81 -0.82
CA GLU A 21 2.14 33.83 -0.31
C GLU A 21 1.53 34.27 1.03
N GLY A 22 2.31 34.93 1.89
CA GLY A 22 1.83 35.53 3.12
C GLY A 22 0.90 36.72 2.90
N GLN A 23 1.17 37.56 1.89
CA GLN A 23 0.24 38.60 1.46
C GLN A 23 -1.07 38.01 0.95
N ALA A 24 -1.00 36.95 0.14
CA ALA A 24 -2.19 36.24 -0.33
C ALA A 24 -2.99 35.64 0.83
N LEU A 25 -2.34 34.97 1.78
CA LEU A 25 -2.97 34.41 2.98
C LEU A 25 -3.68 35.51 3.80
N ARG A 26 -3.01 36.64 4.03
CA ARG A 26 -3.58 37.79 4.73
C ARG A 26 -4.87 38.27 4.06
N GLN A 27 -4.81 38.54 2.76
CA GLN A 27 -5.95 38.99 1.98
C GLN A 27 -7.10 37.96 1.96
N MET A 28 -6.78 36.67 1.88
CA MET A 28 -7.77 35.59 1.93
C MET A 28 -8.53 35.57 3.25
N LEU A 29 -7.84 35.74 4.38
CA LEU A 29 -8.47 35.80 5.70
C LEU A 29 -9.31 37.07 5.87
N ASP A 30 -8.85 38.20 5.34
CA ASP A 30 -9.57 39.46 5.40
C ASP A 30 -10.87 39.45 4.57
N ASN A 31 -10.86 38.78 3.40
CA ASN A 31 -12.02 38.72 2.50
C ASN A 31 -12.90 37.47 2.69
N THR A 32 -12.57 36.59 3.64
CA THR A 32 -13.36 35.39 3.97
C THR A 32 -13.58 35.31 5.49
N PRO A 33 -14.49 36.14 6.06
CA PRO A 33 -14.60 36.30 7.51
C PRO A 33 -14.90 35.01 8.29
N ASP A 34 -15.72 34.10 7.74
CA ASP A 34 -16.01 32.82 8.39
C ASP A 34 -14.78 31.90 8.47
N LEU A 35 -13.91 31.94 7.44
CA LEU A 35 -12.62 31.24 7.48
C LEU A 35 -11.71 31.83 8.56
N LYS A 36 -11.63 33.16 8.63
CA LYS A 36 -10.87 33.86 9.67
C LYS A 36 -11.36 33.46 11.07
N ALA A 37 -12.67 33.43 11.30
CA ALA A 37 -13.24 33.03 12.59
C ALA A 37 -12.86 31.59 12.97
N ARG A 38 -12.85 30.66 12.02
CA ARG A 38 -12.39 29.27 12.24
C ARG A 38 -10.90 29.20 12.56
N VAL A 39 -10.08 30.02 11.91
CA VAL A 39 -8.65 30.12 12.23
C VAL A 39 -8.44 30.65 13.65
N GLU A 40 -9.16 31.71 14.03
CA GLU A 40 -9.12 32.26 15.39
C GLU A 40 -9.61 31.26 16.44
N GLN A 41 -10.60 30.43 16.11
CA GLN A 41 -11.08 29.34 16.98
C GLN A 41 -9.97 28.32 17.25
N ALA A 42 -9.24 27.87 16.22
CA ALA A 42 -8.14 26.91 16.41
C ALA A 42 -6.99 27.49 17.25
N ILE A 43 -6.74 28.81 17.12
CA ILE A 43 -5.79 29.54 17.96
C ILE A 43 -6.28 29.59 19.41
N GLU A 44 -7.55 29.88 19.64
CA GLU A 44 -8.16 29.89 20.97
C GLU A 44 -8.05 28.53 21.67
N GLN A 45 -8.25 27.46 20.90
CA GLN A 45 -8.11 26.08 21.35
C GLN A 45 -6.63 25.67 21.55
N LYS A 46 -5.67 26.54 21.22
CA LYS A 46 -4.22 26.30 21.27
C LYS A 46 -3.80 25.10 20.41
N GLN A 47 -4.52 24.87 19.31
CA GLN A 47 -4.26 23.80 18.36
C GLN A 47 -3.59 24.33 17.08
N LEU A 48 -3.62 25.64 16.85
CA LEU A 48 -2.89 26.31 15.79
C LEU A 48 -1.79 27.21 16.37
N SER A 49 -0.57 27.00 15.89
CA SER A 49 0.65 27.69 16.31
C SER A 49 1.30 28.49 15.18
N GLY A 50 0.93 28.23 13.92
CA GLY A 50 1.47 28.95 12.77
C GLY A 50 1.12 28.35 11.41
N PHE A 51 1.77 28.89 10.39
CA PHE A 51 1.66 28.45 9.00
C PHE A 51 3.04 28.11 8.44
N GLY A 52 3.09 27.10 7.57
CA GLY A 52 4.32 26.68 6.90
C GLY A 52 4.10 26.33 5.43
N PRO A 53 5.16 26.12 4.65
CA PRO A 53 5.04 25.68 3.27
C PRO A 53 4.77 24.18 3.18
N HIS A 54 3.77 23.77 2.40
CA HIS A 54 3.62 22.38 2.00
C HIS A 54 4.67 22.02 0.92
N PRO A 55 5.35 20.86 1.02
CA PRO A 55 6.37 20.47 0.04
C PRO A 55 5.79 20.07 -1.33
N ASP A 56 4.59 19.49 -1.34
CA ASP A 56 3.92 19.04 -2.56
C ASP A 56 3.04 20.13 -3.17
N ILE A 57 2.96 20.11 -4.51
CA ILE A 57 2.18 21.05 -5.34
C ILE A 57 0.69 20.86 -5.09
N GLY A 58 -0.04 21.96 -4.90
CA GLY A 58 -1.50 21.97 -4.79
C GLY A 58 -2.05 21.35 -3.49
N ALA A 59 -1.18 21.01 -2.54
CA ALA A 59 -1.57 20.29 -1.32
C ALA A 59 -1.50 21.19 -0.07
N GLY A 60 -2.44 20.95 0.84
CA GLY A 60 -2.41 21.44 2.22
C GLY A 60 -2.25 20.27 3.18
N ALA A 61 -1.83 20.57 4.41
CA ALA A 61 -1.85 19.60 5.50
C ALA A 61 -1.83 20.30 6.86
N TYR A 62 -2.56 19.79 7.84
CA TYR A 62 -2.33 20.13 9.24
C TYR A 62 -1.29 19.19 9.88
N ARG A 63 -0.26 19.75 10.54
CA ARG A 63 0.74 19.01 11.32
C ARG A 63 0.40 19.03 12.81
N PRO A 64 -0.21 17.97 13.37
CA PRO A 64 -0.63 17.97 14.77
C PRO A 64 0.54 18.05 15.76
N GLY A 65 1.76 17.65 15.36
CA GLY A 65 2.95 17.70 16.21
C GLY A 65 3.54 19.10 16.43
N THR A 66 3.43 19.99 15.43
CA THR A 66 3.88 21.39 15.53
C THR A 66 2.72 22.37 15.72
N GLY A 67 1.49 21.95 15.40
CA GLY A 67 0.33 22.81 15.35
C GLY A 67 0.35 23.75 14.15
N GLU A 68 1.02 23.41 13.06
CA GLU A 68 1.10 24.25 11.87
C GLU A 68 0.15 23.77 10.78
N ILE A 69 -0.48 24.71 10.06
CA ILE A 69 -1.09 24.41 8.76
C ILE A 69 -0.06 24.67 7.67
N LEU A 70 0.24 23.64 6.90
CA LEU A 70 1.04 23.72 5.70
C LEU A 70 0.18 24.16 4.53
N LEU A 71 0.61 25.21 3.84
CA LEU A 71 -0.16 25.88 2.80
C LEU A 71 0.34 25.49 1.40
N PRO A 72 -0.56 25.45 0.39
CA PRO A 72 -0.23 25.14 -0.99
C PRO A 72 0.51 26.32 -1.63
N MET A 73 1.84 26.27 -1.61
CA MET A 73 2.68 27.43 -1.96
C MET A 73 2.59 27.84 -3.42
N ASP A 74 2.45 26.89 -4.34
CA ASP A 74 2.25 27.13 -5.76
C ASP A 74 0.92 27.86 -6.02
N VAL A 75 -0.15 27.42 -5.36
CA VAL A 75 -1.49 28.01 -5.46
C VAL A 75 -1.50 29.43 -4.90
N LEU A 76 -0.96 29.64 -3.70
CA LEU A 76 -0.88 30.98 -3.10
C LEU A 76 -0.02 31.94 -3.91
N ARG A 77 1.03 31.44 -4.59
CA ARG A 77 1.91 32.26 -5.42
C ARG A 77 1.24 32.74 -6.69
N THR A 78 0.29 32.01 -7.25
CA THR A 78 -0.46 32.40 -8.45
C THR A 78 -1.78 33.09 -8.15
N ALA A 79 -2.26 33.01 -6.91
CA ALA A 79 -3.53 33.58 -6.48
C ALA A 79 -3.61 35.10 -6.69
N ASN A 80 -4.72 35.53 -7.30
CA ASN A 80 -5.15 36.92 -7.32
C ASN A 80 -6.39 37.09 -6.44
N MET A 81 -6.18 37.45 -5.17
CA MET A 81 -7.23 37.51 -4.15
C MET A 81 -8.30 38.57 -4.40
N ASP A 82 -8.02 39.56 -5.25
CA ASP A 82 -8.95 40.63 -5.64
C ASP A 82 -9.88 40.22 -6.79
N THR A 83 -9.62 39.08 -7.44
CA THR A 83 -10.41 38.59 -8.58
C THR A 83 -11.38 37.48 -8.11
N PRO A 84 -12.71 37.71 -8.11
CA PRO A 84 -13.68 36.77 -7.52
C PRO A 84 -13.70 35.35 -8.09
N ARG A 85 -13.24 35.19 -9.34
CA ARG A 85 -13.20 33.89 -10.05
C ARG A 85 -11.77 33.43 -10.32
N ASP A 86 -10.81 33.93 -9.54
CA ASP A 86 -9.44 33.42 -9.62
C ASP A 86 -9.39 32.01 -9.03
N ASP A 87 -9.06 31.04 -9.87
CA ASP A 87 -9.08 29.63 -9.52
C ASP A 87 -8.07 29.33 -8.40
N SER A 88 -6.87 29.93 -8.46
CA SER A 88 -5.84 29.72 -7.45
C SER A 88 -6.28 30.27 -6.09
N ALA A 89 -6.81 31.50 -6.04
CA ALA A 89 -7.34 32.09 -4.81
C ALA A 89 -8.45 31.23 -4.20
N ASN A 90 -9.38 30.71 -5.01
CA ASN A 90 -10.51 29.94 -4.53
C ASN A 90 -10.13 28.50 -4.16
N THR A 91 -9.18 27.88 -4.84
CA THR A 91 -8.60 26.60 -4.43
C THR A 91 -7.87 26.73 -3.09
N ALA A 92 -7.13 27.82 -2.86
CA ALA A 92 -6.50 28.07 -1.56
C ALA A 92 -7.53 28.21 -0.42
N ARG A 93 -8.69 28.84 -0.68
CA ARG A 93 -9.80 28.92 0.29
C ARG A 93 -10.36 27.56 0.65
N ILE A 94 -10.58 26.70 -0.35
CA ILE A 94 -11.08 25.33 -0.12
C ILE A 94 -10.07 24.56 0.73
N ILE A 95 -8.79 24.59 0.35
CA ILE A 95 -7.72 23.86 1.06
C ILE A 95 -7.61 24.35 2.51
N LEU A 96 -7.48 25.66 2.76
CA LEU A 96 -7.40 26.14 4.15
C LEU A 96 -8.70 25.87 4.93
N GLY A 97 -9.85 25.96 4.27
CA GLY A 97 -11.14 25.63 4.85
C GLY A 97 -11.27 24.15 5.25
N HIS A 98 -10.60 23.25 4.52
CA HIS A 98 -10.44 21.84 4.87
C HIS A 98 -9.45 21.68 6.03
N GLU A 99 -8.21 22.17 5.87
CA GLU A 99 -7.11 21.93 6.82
C GLU A 99 -7.37 22.49 8.23
N ILE A 100 -8.09 23.61 8.33
CA ILE A 100 -8.43 24.16 9.65
C ILE A 100 -9.38 23.26 10.44
N GLY A 101 -10.15 22.39 9.75
CA GLY A 101 -10.96 21.35 10.38
C GLY A 101 -10.13 20.38 11.23
N HIS A 102 -8.98 19.94 10.71
CA HIS A 102 -8.04 19.08 11.44
C HIS A 102 -7.50 19.75 12.69
N ALA A 103 -7.18 21.05 12.62
CA ALA A 103 -6.73 21.80 13.79
C ALA A 103 -7.82 21.90 14.86
N ILE A 104 -9.03 22.34 14.48
CA ILE A 104 -10.16 22.53 15.40
C ILE A 104 -10.57 21.21 16.09
N ASN A 105 -10.50 20.10 15.35
CA ASN A 105 -10.91 18.79 15.81
C ASN A 105 -9.76 17.97 16.41
N LYS A 106 -8.54 18.52 16.52
CA LYS A 106 -7.33 17.77 16.90
C LYS A 106 -7.52 16.92 18.15
N ALA A 107 -8.09 17.49 19.22
CA ALA A 107 -8.28 16.76 20.47
C ALA A 107 -9.18 15.51 20.31
N ALA A 108 -10.23 15.61 19.51
CA ALA A 108 -11.11 14.48 19.21
C ALA A 108 -10.42 13.44 18.30
N ILE A 109 -9.62 13.90 17.35
CA ILE A 109 -8.81 13.04 16.46
C ILE A 109 -7.78 12.27 17.29
N ASP A 110 -7.02 12.95 18.16
CA ASP A 110 -6.04 12.33 19.05
C ASP A 110 -6.70 11.25 19.93
N GLN A 111 -7.92 11.51 20.43
CA GLN A 111 -8.67 10.56 21.23
C GLN A 111 -9.10 9.33 20.43
N SER A 112 -9.61 9.51 19.20
CA SER A 112 -9.95 8.39 18.30
C SER A 112 -8.71 7.56 17.97
N HIS A 113 -7.57 8.20 17.67
CA HIS A 113 -6.30 7.53 17.37
C HIS A 113 -5.79 6.73 18.56
N ALA A 114 -5.88 7.28 19.78
CA ALA A 114 -5.53 6.56 21.00
C ALA A 114 -6.43 5.34 21.23
N ALA A 115 -7.74 5.49 21.09
CA ALA A 115 -8.69 4.39 21.25
C ALA A 115 -8.47 3.28 20.21
N PHE A 116 -8.17 3.65 18.97
CA PHE A 116 -7.81 2.70 17.91
C PHE A 116 -6.51 1.95 18.23
N LYS A 117 -5.48 2.67 18.70
CA LYS A 117 -4.23 2.05 19.14
C LYS A 117 -4.44 1.07 20.28
N ASP A 118 -5.22 1.45 21.30
CA ASP A 118 -5.55 0.56 22.41
C ASP A 118 -6.23 -0.72 21.92
N LYS A 119 -7.11 -0.60 20.91
CA LYS A 119 -7.79 -1.76 20.32
C LYS A 119 -6.84 -2.67 19.55
N ILE A 120 -5.90 -2.11 18.80
CA ILE A 120 -4.84 -2.89 18.14
C ILE A 120 -4.01 -3.63 19.20
N ASP A 121 -3.55 -2.93 20.24
CA ASP A 121 -2.72 -3.52 21.30
C ASP A 121 -3.46 -4.61 22.08
N GLU A 122 -4.78 -4.50 22.24
CA GLU A 122 -5.63 -5.54 22.83
C GLU A 122 -5.63 -6.81 21.96
N ILE A 123 -5.81 -6.68 20.65
CA ILE A 123 -5.82 -7.80 19.71
C ILE A 123 -4.43 -8.47 19.66
N ALA A 124 -3.35 -7.69 19.62
CA ALA A 124 -1.97 -8.19 19.56
C ALA A 124 -1.58 -9.06 20.77
N LYS A 125 -2.26 -8.88 21.91
CA LYS A 125 -2.07 -9.64 23.16
C LYS A 125 -3.04 -10.81 23.32
N SER A 126 -4.00 -10.95 22.41
CA SER A 126 -5.01 -12.01 22.47
C SER A 126 -4.47 -13.35 21.95
N PRO A 127 -5.21 -14.46 22.07
CA PRO A 127 -4.85 -15.70 21.41
C PRO A 127 -4.99 -15.60 19.88
N SER A 128 -4.03 -16.16 19.14
CA SER A 128 -4.10 -16.33 17.68
C SER A 128 -5.36 -17.10 17.24
N PRO A 129 -6.00 -16.78 16.10
CA PRO A 129 -5.57 -15.78 15.10
C PRO A 129 -5.96 -14.35 15.48
N HIS A 130 -5.12 -13.39 15.08
CA HIS A 130 -5.37 -11.94 15.26
C HIS A 130 -6.02 -11.38 13.99
N ASP A 131 -7.31 -11.08 14.05
CA ASP A 131 -8.05 -10.47 12.94
C ASP A 131 -8.38 -9.00 13.23
N TYR A 132 -7.70 -8.11 12.51
CA TYR A 132 -7.81 -6.67 12.68
C TYR A 132 -8.91 -6.03 11.82
N THR A 133 -9.59 -6.81 10.97
CA THR A 133 -10.55 -6.30 9.98
C THR A 133 -11.61 -5.39 10.60
N ALA A 134 -12.23 -5.83 11.69
CA ALA A 134 -13.31 -5.07 12.32
C ALA A 134 -12.80 -3.75 12.93
N ALA A 135 -11.64 -3.77 13.58
CA ALA A 135 -11.02 -2.59 14.20
C ALA A 135 -10.59 -1.57 13.14
N LEU A 136 -9.89 -2.05 12.10
CA LEU A 136 -9.47 -1.23 10.96
C LEU A 136 -10.67 -0.63 10.22
N LYS A 137 -11.73 -1.41 9.98
CA LYS A 137 -12.92 -0.94 9.30
C LYS A 137 -13.67 0.13 10.09
N ALA A 138 -13.80 -0.05 11.40
CA ALA A 138 -14.45 0.93 12.27
C ALA A 138 -13.67 2.26 12.24
N HIS A 139 -12.35 2.20 12.41
CA HIS A 139 -11.51 3.39 12.37
C HIS A 139 -11.53 4.09 11.01
N SER A 140 -11.39 3.34 9.90
CA SER A 140 -11.49 3.89 8.55
C SER A 140 -12.85 4.56 8.26
N ALA A 141 -13.94 4.10 8.88
CA ALA A 141 -15.25 4.71 8.72
C ALA A 141 -15.37 6.06 9.46
N GLU A 142 -14.76 6.18 10.64
CA GLU A 142 -14.66 7.45 11.39
C GLU A 142 -13.82 8.47 10.60
N GLU A 143 -12.68 8.03 10.10
CA GLU A 143 -11.76 8.84 9.29
C GLU A 143 -12.45 9.32 8.00
N ARG A 144 -13.10 8.43 7.25
CA ARG A 144 -13.88 8.79 6.06
C ARG A 144 -14.96 9.83 6.37
N THR A 145 -15.65 9.68 7.51
CA THR A 145 -16.68 10.64 7.94
C THR A 145 -16.07 12.01 8.22
N ARG A 146 -14.91 12.06 8.88
CA ARG A 146 -14.22 13.30 9.21
C ARG A 146 -13.72 14.02 7.96
N GLU A 147 -12.94 13.35 7.10
CA GLU A 147 -12.43 13.93 5.85
C GLU A 147 -13.56 14.47 4.97
N SER A 148 -14.70 13.75 4.93
CA SER A 148 -15.89 14.21 4.21
C SER A 148 -16.47 15.51 4.79
N LYS A 149 -16.47 15.66 6.12
CA LYS A 149 -16.95 16.88 6.78
C LYS A 149 -15.96 18.04 6.61
N ASP A 150 -14.67 17.77 6.67
CA ASP A 150 -13.63 18.79 6.47
C ASP A 150 -13.64 19.27 5.00
N GLU A 151 -13.84 18.38 4.04
CA GLU A 151 -14.04 18.78 2.64
C GLU A 151 -15.32 19.59 2.44
N ILE A 152 -16.43 19.20 3.07
CA ILE A 152 -17.66 20.02 3.09
C ILE A 152 -17.35 21.41 3.66
N ALA A 153 -16.54 21.51 4.71
CA ALA A 153 -16.15 22.79 5.28
C ALA A 153 -15.28 23.61 4.32
N GLY A 154 -14.39 22.98 3.54
CA GLY A 154 -13.65 23.62 2.44
C GLY A 154 -14.57 24.18 1.36
N VAL A 155 -15.52 23.37 0.87
CA VAL A 155 -16.52 23.80 -0.13
C VAL A 155 -17.40 24.94 0.42
N ASN A 156 -17.84 24.83 1.68
CA ASN A 156 -18.65 25.86 2.33
C ASN A 156 -17.86 27.16 2.53
N THR A 157 -16.55 27.09 2.73
CA THR A 157 -15.68 28.28 2.80
C THR A 157 -15.70 29.05 1.47
N LEU A 158 -15.67 28.35 0.34
CA LEU A 158 -15.82 28.99 -0.97
C LEU A 158 -17.25 29.54 -1.16
N ALA A 159 -18.28 28.79 -0.75
CA ALA A 159 -19.66 29.26 -0.82
C ALA A 159 -19.87 30.56 -0.03
N ASP A 160 -19.29 30.66 1.17
CA ASP A 160 -19.31 31.88 2.00
C ASP A 160 -18.69 33.07 1.27
N TYR A 161 -17.49 32.89 0.70
CA TYR A 161 -16.85 33.94 -0.09
C TYR A 161 -17.70 34.39 -1.28
N VAL A 162 -18.26 33.43 -2.03
CA VAL A 162 -19.09 33.70 -3.22
C VAL A 162 -20.37 34.44 -2.82
N LYS A 163 -21.07 34.02 -1.77
CA LYS A 163 -22.28 34.68 -1.26
C LYS A 163 -22.00 36.04 -0.64
N HIS A 164 -20.89 36.19 0.06
CA HIS A 164 -20.48 37.48 0.62
C HIS A 164 -20.24 38.51 -0.50
N SER A 165 -19.54 38.09 -1.55
CA SER A 165 -19.24 38.95 -2.70
C SER A 165 -20.48 39.21 -3.56
N HIS A 166 -21.31 38.19 -3.79
CA HIS A 166 -22.52 38.24 -4.61
C HIS A 166 -23.70 37.54 -3.89
N PRO A 167 -24.53 38.27 -3.13
CA PRO A 167 -25.60 37.68 -2.31
C PRO A 167 -26.61 36.82 -3.08
N GLU A 168 -26.90 37.20 -4.32
CA GLU A 168 -27.81 36.49 -5.24
C GLU A 168 -27.11 35.36 -6.03
N ALA A 169 -25.87 34.99 -5.65
CA ALA A 169 -25.13 33.93 -6.32
C ALA A 169 -25.92 32.61 -6.33
N THR A 170 -25.75 31.90 -7.45
CA THR A 170 -26.39 30.61 -7.74
C THR A 170 -25.35 29.48 -7.81
N LEU A 171 -25.78 28.23 -7.98
CA LEU A 171 -24.86 27.10 -8.23
C LEU A 171 -23.97 27.32 -9.44
N LYS A 172 -24.42 28.08 -10.45
CA LYS A 172 -23.58 28.48 -11.59
C LYS A 172 -22.41 29.34 -11.14
N ASP A 173 -22.64 30.27 -10.22
CA ASP A 173 -21.61 31.18 -9.75
C ASP A 173 -20.59 30.44 -8.89
N LEU A 174 -21.05 29.54 -8.02
CA LEU A 174 -20.17 28.64 -7.27
C LEU A 174 -19.35 27.74 -8.21
N TYR A 175 -19.98 27.06 -9.17
CA TYR A 175 -19.28 26.24 -10.17
C TYR A 175 -18.18 27.01 -10.90
N ASN A 176 -18.45 28.26 -11.29
CA ASN A 176 -17.50 29.07 -12.04
C ASN A 176 -16.46 29.76 -11.13
N ALA A 177 -16.57 29.65 -9.80
CA ALA A 177 -15.61 30.24 -8.88
C ALA A 177 -14.32 29.42 -8.80
N SER A 178 -14.40 28.09 -8.91
CA SER A 178 -13.22 27.22 -8.94
C SER A 178 -13.47 25.95 -9.76
N THR A 179 -12.44 25.50 -10.45
CA THR A 179 -12.41 24.24 -11.19
C THR A 179 -12.68 23.03 -10.29
N GLU A 180 -12.33 23.10 -9.00
CA GLU A 180 -12.63 22.06 -8.00
C GLU A 180 -14.14 21.77 -7.89
N MET A 181 -15.00 22.76 -8.16
CA MET A 181 -16.45 22.57 -8.06
C MET A 181 -17.03 21.61 -9.11
N ALA A 182 -16.28 21.30 -10.17
CA ALA A 182 -16.66 20.25 -11.12
C ALA A 182 -16.71 18.86 -10.47
N ASN A 183 -16.04 18.66 -9.33
CA ASN A 183 -16.12 17.44 -8.53
C ASN A 183 -17.47 17.28 -7.81
N TYR A 184 -18.26 18.35 -7.67
CA TYR A 184 -19.46 18.37 -6.82
C TYR A 184 -20.72 18.87 -7.54
N ILE A 185 -20.56 19.57 -8.66
CA ILE A 185 -21.65 20.17 -9.44
C ILE A 185 -21.49 19.75 -10.90
N ASP A 186 -22.53 19.15 -11.46
CA ASP A 186 -22.62 18.84 -12.89
C ASP A 186 -23.06 20.07 -13.67
N LYS A 187 -22.36 20.32 -14.78
CA LYS A 187 -22.75 21.30 -15.80
C LYS A 187 -23.25 20.58 -17.04
N ASN A 188 -24.49 20.84 -17.42
CA ASN A 188 -25.10 20.27 -18.63
C ASN A 188 -25.39 21.38 -19.66
N GLY A 189 -24.86 21.22 -20.87
CA GLY A 189 -25.00 22.17 -21.97
C GLY A 189 -23.98 23.32 -21.96
N GLU A 190 -24.13 24.24 -22.91
CA GLU A 190 -23.18 25.34 -23.15
C GLU A 190 -23.83 26.73 -23.14
N GLY A 191 -23.00 27.74 -22.97
CA GLY A 191 -23.39 29.15 -23.02
C GLY A 191 -24.46 29.52 -21.99
N ALA A 192 -25.37 30.43 -22.37
CA ALA A 192 -26.40 30.95 -21.48
C ALA A 192 -27.46 29.90 -21.08
N LYS A 193 -27.57 28.77 -21.79
CA LYS A 193 -28.54 27.70 -21.53
C LYS A 193 -27.99 26.58 -20.65
N ALA A 194 -26.72 26.65 -20.26
CA ALA A 194 -26.11 25.66 -19.39
C ALA A 194 -26.87 25.59 -18.05
N THR A 195 -27.13 24.37 -17.59
CA THR A 195 -27.76 24.10 -16.29
C THR A 195 -26.74 23.51 -15.33
N TYR A 196 -26.92 23.80 -14.04
CA TYR A 196 -25.98 23.42 -12.98
C TYR A 196 -26.76 22.69 -11.90
N LYS A 197 -26.32 21.48 -11.57
CA LYS A 197 -27.00 20.61 -10.60
C LYS A 197 -25.97 19.97 -9.69
N ALA A 198 -26.28 19.85 -8.40
CA ALA A 198 -25.47 19.04 -7.49
C ALA A 198 -25.33 17.61 -8.03
N LYS A 199 -24.13 17.03 -7.90
CA LYS A 199 -23.90 15.61 -8.21
C LYS A 199 -24.75 14.70 -7.33
N ASP A 200 -24.94 13.48 -7.80
CA ASP A 200 -25.80 12.49 -7.16
C ASP A 200 -25.49 12.30 -5.67
N GLY A 201 -26.54 12.35 -4.86
CA GLY A 201 -26.44 12.23 -3.40
C GLY A 201 -26.17 13.55 -2.67
N LEU A 202 -25.59 14.54 -3.33
CA LEU A 202 -25.24 15.83 -2.72
C LEU A 202 -26.39 16.84 -2.82
N SER A 203 -26.48 17.74 -1.85
CA SER A 203 -27.45 18.83 -1.83
C SER A 203 -26.82 20.11 -1.31
N PHE A 204 -27.17 21.23 -1.96
CA PHE A 204 -26.78 22.56 -1.58
C PHE A 204 -28.01 23.34 -1.10
N GLY A 205 -27.86 24.07 0.00
CA GLY A 205 -28.86 25.01 0.50
C GLY A 205 -28.98 26.25 -0.38
N ASN A 206 -29.92 27.13 -0.03
CA ASN A 206 -30.09 28.42 -0.70
C ASN A 206 -28.91 29.37 -0.50
N ASP A 207 -28.13 29.13 0.57
CA ASP A 207 -26.85 29.75 0.87
C ASP A 207 -25.67 29.12 0.12
N LEU A 208 -25.94 28.16 -0.78
CA LEU A 208 -24.94 27.37 -1.50
C LEU A 208 -24.03 26.54 -0.60
N LYS A 209 -24.43 26.28 0.65
CA LYS A 209 -23.68 25.40 1.56
C LYS A 209 -24.21 23.99 1.52
N ILE A 210 -23.34 23.04 1.82
CA ILE A 210 -23.66 21.65 2.05
C ILE A 210 -23.80 21.45 3.56
N ASP A 211 -24.94 20.92 4.00
CA ASP A 211 -25.14 20.57 5.41
C ASP A 211 -24.28 19.36 5.79
N ALA A 212 -23.25 19.58 6.61
CA ALA A 212 -22.32 18.57 7.12
C ALA A 212 -22.95 17.62 8.16
N ASN A 213 -24.15 17.94 8.66
CA ASN A 213 -24.88 17.06 9.58
C ASN A 213 -25.81 16.09 8.84
N SER A 214 -26.06 16.31 7.55
CA SER A 214 -26.84 15.39 6.72
C SER A 214 -26.03 14.14 6.39
N PRO A 215 -26.42 12.94 6.87
CA PRO A 215 -25.69 11.71 6.58
C PRO A 215 -25.61 11.42 5.08
N LYS A 216 -26.62 11.85 4.32
CA LYS A 216 -26.66 11.71 2.86
C LYS A 216 -25.59 12.56 2.18
N ASN A 217 -25.38 13.80 2.62
CA ASN A 217 -24.33 14.67 2.08
C ASN A 217 -22.94 14.16 2.44
N VAL A 218 -22.75 13.73 3.69
CA VAL A 218 -21.48 13.14 4.15
C VAL A 218 -21.14 11.89 3.35
N GLU A 219 -22.11 11.01 3.11
CA GLU A 219 -21.91 9.80 2.31
C GLU A 219 -21.60 10.13 0.83
N ALA A 220 -22.27 11.14 0.26
CA ALA A 220 -21.98 11.60 -1.09
C ALA A 220 -20.56 12.19 -1.19
N MET A 221 -20.16 13.01 -0.21
CA MET A 221 -18.81 13.57 -0.15
C MET A 221 -17.76 12.47 0.02
N GLY A 222 -18.02 11.47 0.85
CA GLY A 222 -17.14 10.31 0.99
C GLY A 222 -16.89 9.61 -0.34
N LYS A 223 -17.89 9.50 -1.22
CA LYS A 223 -17.70 8.92 -2.56
C LYS A 223 -16.94 9.84 -3.50
N LEU A 224 -17.35 11.11 -3.57
CA LEU A 224 -16.85 12.08 -4.54
C LEU A 224 -15.42 12.56 -4.22
N PHE A 225 -15.07 12.59 -2.94
CA PHE A 225 -13.78 13.06 -2.43
C PHE A 225 -12.93 11.91 -1.91
N TYR A 226 -13.30 11.32 -0.76
CA TYR A 226 -12.44 10.38 -0.03
C TYR A 226 -12.12 9.12 -0.85
N ASP A 227 -13.15 8.43 -1.34
CA ASP A 227 -13.01 7.18 -2.10
C ASP A 227 -12.32 7.43 -3.45
N THR A 228 -12.69 8.49 -4.16
CA THR A 228 -12.17 8.79 -5.50
C THR A 228 -10.71 9.28 -5.47
N ARG A 229 -10.28 9.97 -4.40
CA ARG A 229 -8.90 10.46 -4.24
C ARG A 229 -7.94 9.43 -3.64
N GLY A 230 -8.38 8.20 -3.41
CA GLY A 230 -7.51 7.11 -2.96
C GLY A 230 -7.18 7.12 -1.46
N TYR A 231 -7.95 7.85 -0.65
CA TYR A 231 -7.74 7.89 0.80
C TYR A 231 -7.78 6.51 1.48
N PRO A 232 -8.70 5.58 1.11
CA PRO A 232 -8.71 4.23 1.70
C PRO A 232 -7.36 3.52 1.59
N GLN A 233 -6.67 3.66 0.45
CA GLN A 233 -5.37 3.06 0.20
C GLN A 233 -4.29 3.70 1.07
N HIS A 234 -4.23 5.04 1.11
CA HIS A 234 -3.21 5.78 1.86
C HIS A 234 -3.35 5.60 3.38
N TYR A 235 -4.55 5.77 3.92
CA TYR A 235 -4.78 5.60 5.36
C TYR A 235 -4.79 4.14 5.76
N GLY A 236 -5.38 3.26 4.95
CA GLY A 236 -5.37 1.82 5.19
C GLY A 236 -3.96 1.26 5.34
N ALA A 237 -3.04 1.61 4.44
CA ALA A 237 -1.63 1.24 4.53
C ALA A 237 -0.97 1.68 5.84
N ARG A 238 -1.21 2.94 6.25
CA ARG A 238 -0.69 3.46 7.53
C ARG A 238 -1.24 2.68 8.72
N TYR A 239 -2.51 2.33 8.72
CA TYR A 239 -3.11 1.56 9.82
C TYR A 239 -2.62 0.13 9.86
N LEU A 240 -2.38 -0.50 8.70
CA LEU A 240 -1.73 -1.82 8.65
C LEU A 240 -0.31 -1.76 9.25
N LEU A 241 0.46 -0.70 8.97
CA LEU A 241 1.77 -0.51 9.59
C LEU A 241 1.67 -0.38 11.12
N MET A 242 0.71 0.38 11.64
CA MET A 242 0.48 0.46 13.10
C MET A 242 0.15 -0.90 13.72
N VAL A 243 -0.59 -1.76 13.01
CA VAL A 243 -0.83 -3.13 13.46
C VAL A 243 0.47 -3.94 13.48
N ALA A 244 1.30 -3.84 12.44
CA ALA A 244 2.60 -4.53 12.41
C ALA A 244 3.52 -4.11 13.57
N GLU A 245 3.58 -2.81 13.86
CA GLU A 245 4.33 -2.26 14.99
C GLU A 245 3.83 -2.80 16.34
N ALA A 246 2.52 -2.95 16.51
CA ALA A 246 1.94 -3.52 17.72
C ALA A 246 2.25 -5.01 17.88
N GLU A 247 2.23 -5.79 16.79
CA GLU A 247 2.62 -7.20 16.80
C GLU A 247 4.11 -7.39 17.11
N GLU A 248 4.96 -6.53 16.55
CA GLU A 248 6.39 -6.52 16.86
C GLU A 248 6.63 -6.15 18.32
N ALA A 249 5.95 -5.12 18.84
CA ALA A 249 6.05 -4.73 20.25
C ALA A 249 5.60 -5.86 21.19
N ALA A 250 4.53 -6.58 20.84
CA ALA A 250 4.07 -7.74 21.60
C ALA A 250 5.08 -8.91 21.57
N GLN A 251 5.73 -9.16 20.42
CA GLN A 251 6.79 -10.17 20.31
C GLN A 251 8.06 -9.78 21.08
N LEU A 252 8.44 -8.51 21.10
CA LEU A 252 9.58 -8.02 21.89
C LEU A 252 9.32 -8.14 23.38
N HIS A 253 8.07 -7.93 23.82
CA HIS A 253 7.67 -8.07 25.22
C HIS A 253 7.67 -9.53 25.70
N ASP A 254 7.23 -10.46 24.85
CA ASP A 254 7.34 -11.90 25.10
C ASP A 254 8.04 -12.63 23.94
N PRO A 255 9.39 -12.70 23.95
CA PRO A 255 10.15 -13.32 22.86
C PRO A 255 9.87 -14.82 22.66
N LYS A 256 9.25 -15.49 23.65
CA LYS A 256 8.92 -16.91 23.58
C LYS A 256 7.50 -17.15 23.05
N ARG A 257 6.71 -16.09 22.82
CA ARG A 257 5.37 -16.25 22.25
C ARG A 257 5.47 -16.87 20.86
N VAL A 258 4.55 -17.77 20.56
CA VAL A 258 4.38 -18.32 19.21
C VAL A 258 3.95 -17.18 18.29
N GLN A 259 4.57 -17.06 17.11
CA GLN A 259 4.18 -16.03 16.15
C GLN A 259 2.69 -16.19 15.78
N PRO A 260 1.86 -15.15 15.93
CA PRO A 260 0.44 -15.25 15.64
C PRO A 260 0.18 -15.26 14.14
N GLU A 261 -0.98 -15.80 13.74
CA GLU A 261 -1.50 -15.57 12.40
C GLU A 261 -2.17 -14.19 12.38
N VAL A 262 -1.65 -13.25 11.59
CA VAL A 262 -2.15 -11.87 11.49
C VAL A 262 -3.02 -11.73 10.24
N ARG A 263 -4.23 -11.21 10.40
CA ARG A 263 -5.26 -11.16 9.37
C ARG A 263 -5.90 -9.78 9.24
N ALA A 264 -6.22 -9.40 8.00
CA ALA A 264 -7.08 -8.27 7.68
C ALA A 264 -7.79 -8.53 6.33
N ASP A 265 -9.03 -8.08 6.14
CA ASP A 265 -9.71 -8.10 4.84
C ASP A 265 -9.42 -6.80 4.09
N LEU A 266 -8.44 -6.81 3.17
CA LEU A 266 -7.98 -5.59 2.49
C LEU A 266 -9.09 -4.96 1.65
N LYS A 267 -9.90 -5.80 1.00
CA LYS A 267 -11.02 -5.37 0.18
C LYS A 267 -12.10 -4.67 1.02
N ALA A 268 -12.42 -5.19 2.20
CA ALA A 268 -13.37 -4.58 3.13
C ALA A 268 -12.86 -3.26 3.71
N LEU A 269 -11.54 -3.02 3.67
CA LEU A 269 -10.90 -1.76 4.03
C LEU A 269 -10.80 -0.78 2.85
N GLY A 270 -11.24 -1.16 1.66
CA GLY A 270 -11.12 -0.35 0.44
C GLY A 270 -9.70 -0.31 -0.12
N ILE A 271 -8.82 -1.18 0.34
CA ILE A 271 -7.45 -1.31 -0.14
C ILE A 271 -7.46 -2.28 -1.32
N ASP A 272 -7.12 -1.76 -2.50
CA ASP A 272 -6.91 -2.57 -3.70
C ASP A 272 -5.43 -2.95 -3.75
N GLN A 273 -5.13 -4.21 -3.41
CA GLN A 273 -3.76 -4.72 -3.30
C GLN A 273 -2.97 -4.55 -4.59
N ASP A 274 -3.62 -4.57 -5.75
CA ASP A 274 -2.95 -4.40 -7.06
C ASP A 274 -2.61 -2.94 -7.37
N LYS A 275 -3.14 -1.99 -6.58
CA LYS A 275 -2.96 -0.54 -6.76
C LYS A 275 -2.12 0.12 -5.68
N VAL A 276 -1.71 -0.63 -4.66
CA VAL A 276 -0.81 -0.13 -3.62
C VAL A 276 0.58 -0.76 -3.78
N PRO A 277 1.65 -0.01 -3.50
CA PRO A 277 2.99 -0.57 -3.45
C PRO A 277 3.05 -1.76 -2.47
N PRO A 278 3.71 -2.88 -2.80
CA PRO A 278 3.78 -4.05 -1.92
C PRO A 278 4.31 -3.73 -0.51
N GLU A 279 5.20 -2.75 -0.38
CA GLU A 279 5.76 -2.28 0.89
C GLU A 279 4.72 -1.64 1.83
N TRP A 280 3.54 -1.27 1.35
CA TRP A 280 2.45 -0.73 2.16
C TRP A 280 1.66 -1.81 2.90
N ILE A 281 1.80 -3.07 2.50
CA ILE A 281 1.20 -4.22 3.18
C ILE A 281 2.31 -4.88 4.00
N PRO A 282 2.28 -4.81 5.33
CA PRO A 282 3.35 -5.37 6.14
C PRO A 282 3.48 -6.88 5.94
N ASN A 283 4.71 -7.36 6.01
CA ASN A 283 5.01 -8.79 5.87
C ASN A 283 4.28 -9.61 6.95
N GLY A 284 3.82 -10.82 6.60
CA GLY A 284 3.15 -11.73 7.53
C GLY A 284 1.64 -11.51 7.69
N PHE A 285 1.09 -10.47 7.06
CA PHE A 285 -0.37 -10.30 6.94
C PHE A 285 -0.96 -11.32 5.97
N ARG A 286 -2.09 -11.89 6.35
CA ARG A 286 -2.96 -12.68 5.48
C ARG A 286 -4.21 -11.88 5.12
N ASP A 287 -4.41 -11.63 3.83
CA ASP A 287 -5.67 -11.05 3.34
C ASP A 287 -6.81 -12.08 3.49
N THR A 288 -7.84 -11.72 4.25
CA THR A 288 -9.05 -12.55 4.46
C THR A 288 -10.22 -12.19 3.54
N GLY A 289 -10.13 -11.05 2.85
CA GLY A 289 -11.07 -10.60 1.82
C GLY A 289 -10.85 -11.26 0.47
N MET A 290 -9.64 -11.72 0.26
CA MET A 290 -9.41 -12.85 -0.62
C MET A 290 -10.16 -14.04 -0.02
N THR A 291 -11.27 -14.41 -0.65
CA THR A 291 -11.70 -15.81 -0.62
C THR A 291 -10.42 -16.62 -0.79
N PRO A 292 -10.04 -17.53 0.13
CA PRO A 292 -9.02 -18.50 -0.22
C PRO A 292 -9.48 -19.03 -1.57
N PRO A 293 -8.63 -19.07 -2.60
CA PRO A 293 -9.07 -19.71 -3.83
C PRO A 293 -9.68 -21.01 -3.37
N ALA A 294 -11.00 -21.20 -3.60
CA ALA A 294 -11.66 -22.46 -3.34
C ALA A 294 -10.67 -23.49 -3.84
N PRO A 295 -10.23 -24.47 -3.02
CA PRO A 295 -9.11 -25.33 -3.37
C PRO A 295 -9.31 -25.71 -4.82
N ARG A 296 -8.50 -25.13 -5.72
CA ARG A 296 -8.85 -25.16 -7.14
C ARG A 296 -8.75 -26.63 -7.49
N THR A 297 -9.90 -27.27 -7.56
CA THR A 297 -10.03 -28.65 -7.96
C THR A 297 -9.67 -28.68 -9.42
N GLY A 298 -8.41 -29.06 -9.66
CA GLY A 298 -7.73 -29.09 -10.94
C GLY A 298 -6.45 -28.27 -10.85
N ALA A 299 -5.30 -28.79 -10.47
CA ALA A 299 -4.86 -30.16 -10.26
C ALA A 299 -3.75 -30.11 -9.18
N PRO A 300 -3.45 -31.22 -8.49
CA PRO A 300 -2.45 -31.19 -7.44
C PRO A 300 -1.11 -30.76 -8.06
N ALA A 301 -0.20 -30.20 -7.26
CA ALA A 301 1.16 -30.70 -7.35
C ALA A 301 1.00 -32.21 -7.23
N ALA A 302 0.84 -32.90 -8.37
CA ALA A 302 0.57 -34.32 -8.41
C ALA A 302 1.86 -34.91 -7.89
N GLU A 303 1.87 -35.04 -6.57
CA GLU A 303 2.66 -35.81 -5.66
C GLU A 303 4.16 -35.88 -5.97
N LEU A 304 4.86 -34.74 -5.89
CA LEU A 304 6.18 -34.84 -5.26
C LEU A 304 5.94 -35.40 -3.85
N THR A 305 6.54 -36.55 -3.55
CA THR A 305 6.37 -37.23 -2.26
C THR A 305 7.72 -37.37 -1.56
N GLY A 306 7.68 -37.52 -0.23
CA GLY A 306 8.87 -37.77 0.57
C GLY A 306 9.96 -36.72 0.37
N ALA A 307 11.18 -37.19 0.09
CA ALA A 307 12.39 -36.39 -0.08
C ALA A 307 12.23 -35.27 -1.13
N ASP A 308 11.57 -35.56 -2.26
CA ASP A 308 11.43 -34.59 -3.35
C ASP A 308 10.53 -33.42 -2.96
N ARG A 309 9.52 -33.67 -2.11
CA ARG A 309 8.66 -32.60 -1.59
C ARG A 309 9.42 -31.72 -0.59
N ALA A 310 10.19 -32.32 0.30
CA ALA A 310 10.96 -31.58 1.29
C ALA A 310 12.08 -30.74 0.66
N LEU A 311 12.74 -31.27 -0.38
CA LEU A 311 13.72 -30.51 -1.18
C LEU A 311 13.03 -29.35 -1.92
N HIS A 312 11.88 -29.60 -2.53
CA HIS A 312 11.07 -28.57 -3.21
C HIS A 312 10.67 -27.43 -2.27
N ASP A 313 10.17 -27.73 -1.07
CA ASP A 313 9.74 -26.71 -0.11
C ASP A 313 10.88 -25.81 0.34
N LYS A 314 12.10 -26.37 0.49
CA LYS A 314 13.31 -25.58 0.80
C LYS A 314 13.68 -24.65 -0.35
N VAL A 315 13.70 -25.16 -1.58
CA VAL A 315 14.01 -24.34 -2.77
C VAL A 315 12.96 -23.25 -2.95
N ARG A 316 11.67 -23.58 -2.76
CA ARG A 316 10.56 -22.61 -2.80
C ARG A 316 10.76 -21.49 -1.80
N SER A 317 11.13 -21.82 -0.56
CA SER A 317 11.42 -20.82 0.47
C SER A 317 12.62 -19.95 0.09
N GLY A 318 13.68 -20.55 -0.45
CA GLY A 318 14.85 -19.81 -0.94
C GLY A 318 14.51 -18.86 -2.10
N VAL A 319 13.72 -19.31 -3.09
CA VAL A 319 13.25 -18.46 -4.20
C VAL A 319 12.43 -17.30 -3.67
N ALA A 320 11.51 -17.56 -2.74
CA ALA A 320 10.69 -16.51 -2.14
C ALA A 320 11.56 -15.47 -1.42
N GLN A 321 12.58 -15.90 -0.66
CA GLN A 321 13.52 -15.00 0.01
C GLN A 321 14.36 -14.20 -1.01
N ALA A 322 14.83 -14.84 -2.07
CA ALA A 322 15.65 -14.19 -3.10
C ALA A 322 14.85 -13.15 -3.91
N GLU A 323 13.60 -13.45 -4.25
CA GLU A 323 12.70 -12.52 -4.95
C GLU A 323 12.24 -11.38 -4.03
N GLN A 324 11.97 -11.69 -2.76
CA GLN A 324 11.69 -10.68 -1.74
C GLN A 324 12.87 -9.70 -1.57
N ALA A 325 14.12 -10.20 -1.59
CA ALA A 325 15.32 -9.35 -1.53
C ALA A 325 15.48 -8.44 -2.77
N LEU A 326 14.78 -8.76 -3.87
CA LEU A 326 14.72 -7.95 -5.09
C LEU A 326 13.45 -7.09 -5.18
N GLY A 327 12.57 -7.13 -4.17
CA GLY A 327 11.28 -6.43 -4.18
C GLY A 327 10.27 -7.01 -5.18
N LYS A 328 10.45 -8.26 -5.63
CA LYS A 328 9.52 -8.96 -6.53
C LYS A 328 8.56 -9.84 -5.71
N GLY A 329 7.26 -9.66 -5.95
CA GLY A 329 6.22 -10.54 -5.42
C GLY A 329 6.22 -11.92 -6.08
N TRP A 330 5.61 -12.90 -5.39
CA TRP A 330 5.46 -14.25 -5.91
C TRP A 330 4.47 -14.26 -7.09
N ASP A 331 4.87 -14.83 -8.23
CA ASP A 331 4.06 -14.93 -9.44
C ASP A 331 4.18 -16.32 -10.10
N ASP A 332 3.56 -16.50 -11.27
CA ASP A 332 3.65 -17.75 -12.03
C ASP A 332 5.10 -18.08 -12.45
N ASN A 333 5.96 -17.07 -12.62
CA ASN A 333 7.37 -17.29 -12.93
C ASN A 333 8.13 -17.78 -11.69
N SER A 334 7.75 -17.35 -10.48
CA SER A 334 8.27 -17.90 -9.22
C SER A 334 7.99 -19.39 -9.08
N GLU A 335 6.80 -19.85 -9.48
CA GLU A 335 6.45 -21.27 -9.50
C GLU A 335 7.29 -22.06 -10.51
N ARG A 336 7.43 -21.54 -11.74
CA ARG A 336 8.24 -22.16 -12.79
C ARG A 336 9.70 -22.25 -12.38
N MET A 337 10.24 -21.16 -11.83
CA MET A 337 11.61 -21.09 -11.33
C MET A 337 11.83 -22.06 -10.17
N THR A 338 10.89 -22.16 -9.23
CA THR A 338 10.97 -23.11 -8.12
C THR A 338 11.02 -24.56 -8.61
N ALA A 339 10.16 -24.93 -9.56
CA ALA A 339 10.17 -26.27 -10.12
C ALA A 339 11.50 -26.58 -10.83
N SER A 340 11.98 -25.66 -11.67
CA SER A 340 13.25 -25.80 -12.41
C SER A 340 14.47 -25.87 -11.50
N LEU A 341 14.53 -25.03 -10.46
CA LEU A 341 15.62 -25.04 -9.49
C LEU A 341 15.58 -26.26 -8.58
N THR A 342 14.40 -26.81 -8.27
CA THR A 342 14.28 -28.08 -7.54
C THR A 342 14.86 -29.24 -8.35
N LEU A 343 14.54 -29.30 -9.65
CA LEU A 343 15.12 -30.29 -10.55
C LEU A 343 16.64 -30.13 -10.69
N LEU A 344 17.12 -28.89 -10.84
CA LEU A 344 18.55 -28.58 -10.91
C LEU A 344 19.29 -29.01 -9.62
N ALA A 345 18.72 -28.70 -8.45
CA ALA A 345 19.28 -29.08 -7.16
C ALA A 345 19.43 -30.60 -7.05
N LYS A 346 18.37 -31.36 -7.38
CA LYS A 346 18.39 -32.83 -7.38
C LYS A 346 19.43 -33.41 -8.36
N GLN A 347 19.51 -32.86 -9.58
CA GLN A 347 20.51 -33.27 -10.58
C GLN A 347 21.95 -32.96 -10.16
N SER A 348 22.13 -31.93 -9.35
CA SER A 348 23.44 -31.53 -8.79
C SER A 348 23.79 -32.29 -7.52
N GLY A 349 22.98 -33.28 -7.12
CA GLY A 349 23.22 -34.12 -5.95
C GLY A 349 22.79 -33.47 -4.63
N PHE A 350 21.95 -32.44 -4.65
CA PHE A 350 21.37 -31.86 -3.45
C PHE A 350 20.15 -32.66 -2.99
N SER A 351 19.93 -32.69 -1.67
CA SER A 351 18.89 -33.49 -1.02
C SER A 351 18.12 -32.67 0.02
N GLU A 352 17.02 -33.22 0.51
CA GLU A 352 16.23 -32.68 1.61
C GLU A 352 17.00 -32.55 2.92
N HIS A 353 18.16 -33.19 3.07
CA HIS A 353 19.02 -33.05 4.24
C HIS A 353 19.91 -31.82 4.19
N ASP A 354 20.09 -31.22 3.01
CA ASP A 354 20.98 -30.09 2.83
C ASP A 354 20.35 -28.78 3.34
N GLN A 355 21.18 -27.92 3.93
CA GLN A 355 20.83 -26.52 4.13
C GLN A 355 21.05 -25.77 2.82
N LEU A 356 19.97 -25.21 2.26
CA LEU A 356 19.99 -24.59 0.94
C LEU A 356 19.61 -23.12 0.99
N SER A 357 20.22 -22.33 0.11
CA SER A 357 19.83 -20.95 -0.18
C SER A 357 19.72 -20.75 -1.70
N VAL A 358 18.96 -19.75 -2.12
CA VAL A 358 18.80 -19.37 -3.53
C VAL A 358 19.24 -17.91 -3.69
N GLY A 359 19.86 -17.61 -4.82
CA GLY A 359 20.26 -16.24 -5.13
C GLY A 359 20.42 -16.01 -6.62
N PHE A 360 20.65 -14.75 -6.98
CA PHE A 360 20.86 -14.32 -8.35
C PHE A 360 22.26 -13.72 -8.52
N ASN A 361 22.83 -13.79 -9.72
CA ASN A 361 24.12 -13.15 -9.95
C ASN A 361 23.99 -11.63 -9.81
N ARG A 362 25.07 -11.02 -9.30
CA ARG A 362 25.28 -9.58 -9.38
C ARG A 362 25.74 -9.18 -10.78
N PRO A 363 25.51 -7.91 -11.19
CA PRO A 363 25.99 -7.41 -12.47
C PRO A 363 27.52 -7.46 -12.56
N THR A 364 28.04 -7.86 -13.73
CA THR A 364 29.47 -7.87 -14.06
C THR A 364 29.69 -7.19 -15.42
N ALA A 365 30.95 -7.05 -15.86
CA ALA A 365 31.27 -6.47 -17.17
C ALA A 365 30.67 -7.25 -18.37
N THR A 366 30.29 -8.51 -18.18
CA THR A 366 29.81 -9.39 -19.27
C THR A 366 28.39 -9.92 -19.04
N ARG A 367 27.78 -9.68 -17.87
CA ARG A 367 26.44 -10.20 -17.53
C ARG A 367 25.64 -9.22 -16.69
N GLN A 368 24.33 -9.15 -16.97
CA GLN A 368 23.41 -8.33 -16.18
C GLN A 368 23.10 -8.99 -14.84
N GLY A 369 22.74 -8.20 -13.84
CA GLY A 369 22.23 -8.76 -12.58
C GLY A 369 20.93 -9.53 -12.82
N GLY A 370 20.75 -10.68 -12.17
CA GLY A 370 19.54 -11.49 -12.34
C GLY A 370 19.54 -12.43 -13.55
N GLU A 371 20.58 -12.43 -14.39
CA GLU A 371 20.70 -13.27 -15.58
C GLU A 371 20.83 -14.78 -15.25
N LEU A 372 21.42 -15.10 -14.11
CA LEU A 372 21.59 -16.46 -13.57
C LEU A 372 20.93 -16.60 -12.20
N ALA A 373 20.25 -17.71 -12.00
CA ALA A 373 19.76 -18.18 -10.71
C ALA A 373 20.66 -19.30 -10.17
N PHE A 374 20.84 -19.34 -8.85
CA PHE A 374 21.73 -20.26 -8.14
C PHE A 374 21.00 -20.95 -7.01
N VAL A 375 21.36 -22.22 -6.76
CA VAL A 375 21.08 -22.92 -5.52
C VAL A 375 22.42 -23.21 -4.85
N TYR A 376 22.58 -22.82 -3.59
CA TYR A 376 23.77 -23.05 -2.80
C TYR A 376 23.50 -24.07 -1.70
N ARG A 377 24.51 -24.89 -1.40
CA ARG A 377 24.56 -25.72 -0.21
C ARG A 377 25.47 -25.05 0.82
N ASP A 378 24.90 -24.71 1.96
CA ASP A 378 25.56 -23.93 3.00
C ASP A 378 25.65 -24.70 4.34
N GLY A 379 26.33 -24.08 5.30
CA GLY A 379 26.39 -24.56 6.69
C GLY A 379 27.00 -25.95 6.84
N ASN A 380 26.47 -26.73 7.79
CA ASN A 380 27.03 -28.01 8.21
C ASN A 380 26.93 -29.13 7.15
N THR A 381 26.24 -28.86 6.04
CA THR A 381 26.08 -29.82 4.93
C THR A 381 27.00 -29.52 3.75
N ALA A 382 27.71 -28.39 3.76
CA ALA A 382 28.61 -28.03 2.66
C ALA A 382 29.75 -29.04 2.45
N SER A 383 30.01 -29.37 1.19
CA SER A 383 31.15 -30.17 0.74
C SER A 383 32.46 -29.41 0.90
N PRO A 384 33.60 -30.08 1.18
CA PRO A 384 34.92 -29.48 1.08
C PRO A 384 35.29 -29.00 -0.34
N ASP A 385 34.63 -29.52 -1.38
CA ASP A 385 34.76 -29.03 -2.76
C ASP A 385 33.82 -27.82 -2.98
N PRO A 386 34.34 -26.61 -3.21
CA PRO A 386 33.53 -25.41 -3.42
C PRO A 386 32.64 -25.48 -4.65
N TYR A 387 33.01 -26.25 -5.68
CA TYR A 387 32.19 -26.40 -6.89
C TYR A 387 30.99 -27.32 -6.64
N ALA A 388 31.12 -28.28 -5.74
CA ALA A 388 30.04 -29.19 -5.34
C ALA A 388 28.96 -28.51 -4.47
N ASN A 389 29.17 -27.27 -4.02
CA ASN A 389 28.22 -26.52 -3.21
C ASN A 389 27.35 -25.55 -4.00
N ARG A 390 27.48 -25.50 -5.34
CA ARG A 390 26.76 -24.53 -6.17
C ARG A 390 26.20 -25.16 -7.44
N ALA A 391 24.90 -25.04 -7.62
CA ALA A 391 24.22 -25.29 -8.88
C ALA A 391 23.73 -23.96 -9.47
N GLN A 392 23.72 -23.82 -10.80
CA GLN A 392 23.29 -22.59 -11.47
C GLN A 392 22.59 -22.88 -12.80
N MET A 393 21.65 -22.02 -13.19
CA MET A 393 21.05 -22.02 -14.53
C MET A 393 20.63 -20.61 -14.97
N PRO A 394 20.44 -20.35 -16.28
CA PRO A 394 19.88 -19.08 -16.75
C PRO A 394 18.46 -18.85 -16.19
N THR A 395 18.19 -17.64 -15.70
CA THR A 395 16.86 -17.30 -15.16
C THR A 395 15.78 -17.41 -16.23
N SER A 396 16.12 -17.05 -17.48
CA SER A 396 15.22 -17.22 -18.64
C SER A 396 14.86 -18.68 -18.90
N GLU A 397 15.79 -19.61 -18.67
CA GLU A 397 15.51 -21.05 -18.78
C GLU A 397 14.64 -21.53 -17.62
N ALA A 398 14.92 -21.05 -16.40
CA ALA A 398 14.19 -21.44 -15.19
C ALA A 398 12.69 -21.11 -15.28
N ILE A 399 12.31 -20.05 -15.99
CA ILE A 399 10.92 -19.61 -16.17
C ILE A 399 10.29 -20.03 -17.50
N ALA A 400 11.07 -20.61 -18.43
CA ALA A 400 10.58 -20.96 -19.77
C ALA A 400 9.59 -22.12 -19.75
N ARG A 401 9.81 -23.13 -18.88
CA ARG A 401 8.98 -24.34 -18.82
C ARG A 401 7.85 -24.18 -17.80
N PRO A 402 6.62 -24.64 -18.10
CA PRO A 402 5.56 -24.74 -17.10
C PRO A 402 5.97 -25.64 -15.92
N ALA A 403 5.65 -25.23 -14.69
CA ALA A 403 6.05 -25.95 -13.48
C ALA A 403 5.58 -27.42 -13.48
N GLN A 404 4.39 -27.68 -14.04
CA GLN A 404 3.80 -29.01 -14.09
C GLN A 404 4.63 -30.02 -14.91
N GLU A 405 5.21 -29.58 -16.03
CA GLU A 405 6.07 -30.44 -16.86
C GLU A 405 7.35 -30.84 -16.11
N THR A 406 7.92 -29.89 -15.37
CA THR A 406 9.11 -30.12 -14.55
C THR A 406 8.82 -31.07 -13.38
N TYR A 407 7.64 -30.97 -12.75
CA TYR A 407 7.23 -31.90 -11.69
C TYR A 407 7.06 -33.34 -12.22
N GLN A 408 6.51 -33.52 -13.42
CA GLN A 408 6.44 -34.84 -14.05
C GLN A 408 7.83 -35.43 -14.30
N GLN A 409 8.80 -34.60 -14.69
CA GLN A 409 10.19 -35.04 -14.89
C GLN A 409 10.86 -35.46 -13.56
N LEU A 410 10.64 -34.71 -12.49
CA LEU A 410 11.18 -35.01 -11.15
C LEU A 410 10.72 -36.38 -10.64
N GLN A 411 9.48 -36.78 -10.95
CA GLN A 411 8.90 -38.07 -10.58
C GLN A 411 9.41 -39.24 -11.42
N GLN A 412 9.77 -39.00 -12.68
CA GLN A 412 10.23 -40.05 -13.60
C GLN A 412 11.73 -40.37 -13.45
N GLN A 413 12.52 -39.48 -12.83
CA GLN A 413 13.96 -39.66 -12.63
C GLN A 413 14.36 -40.96 -11.90
N PRO A 414 13.72 -41.36 -10.78
CA PRO A 414 14.06 -42.61 -10.08
C PRO A 414 13.83 -43.84 -10.95
N VAL A 415 12.78 -43.84 -11.78
CA VAL A 415 12.42 -44.95 -12.68
C VAL A 415 13.44 -45.08 -13.80
N GLN A 416 13.90 -43.96 -14.37
CA GLN A 416 14.95 -43.95 -15.39
C GLN A 416 16.31 -44.37 -14.85
N GLN A 417 16.71 -43.89 -13.66
CA GLN A 417 17.97 -44.32 -13.03
C GLN A 417 17.95 -45.82 -12.68
N ALA A 418 16.82 -46.34 -12.18
CA ALA A 418 16.67 -47.78 -11.90
C ALA A 418 16.69 -48.63 -13.18
N GLN A 419 16.12 -48.14 -14.29
CA GLN A 419 16.19 -48.82 -15.59
C GLN A 419 17.60 -48.78 -16.18
N THR A 420 18.29 -47.65 -16.13
CA THR A 420 19.70 -47.55 -16.58
C THR A 420 20.62 -48.43 -15.74
N GLN A 421 20.45 -48.45 -14.41
CA GLN A 421 21.23 -49.35 -13.54
C GLN A 421 20.92 -50.82 -13.84
N ARG A 422 19.65 -51.20 -14.10
CA ARG A 422 19.32 -52.56 -14.54
C ARG A 422 19.93 -52.92 -15.89
N MET A 423 19.92 -52.01 -16.87
CA MET A 423 20.54 -52.27 -18.18
C MET A 423 22.07 -52.39 -18.07
N VAL A 424 22.72 -51.57 -17.24
CA VAL A 424 24.17 -51.65 -17.00
C VAL A 424 24.50 -52.95 -16.25
N GLN A 425 23.70 -53.32 -15.25
CA GLN A 425 23.89 -54.56 -14.51
C GLN A 425 23.60 -55.80 -15.37
N GLU A 426 22.62 -55.75 -16.28
CA GLU A 426 22.35 -56.79 -17.28
C GLU A 426 23.45 -56.87 -18.35
N GLN A 427 24.05 -55.75 -18.77
CA GLN A 427 25.22 -55.74 -19.66
C GLN A 427 26.47 -56.29 -18.97
N ASP A 428 26.72 -55.94 -17.70
CA ASP A 428 27.83 -56.49 -16.92
C ASP A 428 27.62 -57.99 -16.62
N THR A 429 26.37 -58.43 -16.38
CA THR A 429 26.05 -59.85 -16.17
C THR A 429 26.19 -60.65 -17.47
N HIS A 430 25.82 -60.09 -18.64
CA HIS A 430 26.09 -60.71 -19.95
C HIS A 430 27.59 -60.73 -20.30
N ALA A 431 28.35 -59.69 -19.94
CA ALA A 431 29.80 -59.66 -20.10
C ALA A 431 30.51 -60.69 -19.20
N GLN A 432 30.05 -60.87 -17.95
CA GLN A 432 30.56 -61.91 -17.06
C GLN A 432 30.17 -63.33 -17.47
N THR A 433 28.95 -63.56 -17.95
CA THR A 433 28.52 -64.90 -18.43
C THR A 433 29.21 -65.31 -19.74
N GLN A 434 29.52 -64.37 -20.65
CA GLN A 434 30.37 -64.63 -21.81
C GLN A 434 31.84 -64.90 -21.43
N ALA A 435 32.36 -64.28 -20.36
CA ALA A 435 33.71 -64.54 -19.86
C ALA A 435 33.84 -65.90 -19.12
N THR A 436 32.76 -66.41 -18.51
CA THR A 436 32.73 -67.75 -17.88
C THR A 436 32.38 -68.89 -18.84
N ALA A 437 31.87 -68.58 -20.04
CA ALA A 437 31.55 -69.55 -21.08
C ALA A 437 32.71 -69.80 -22.07
N ALA A 438 33.96 -69.60 -21.64
CA ALA A 438 35.10 -70.21 -22.30
C ALA A 438 35.11 -71.71 -21.97
N PRO A 439 34.95 -72.63 -22.93
CA PRO A 439 34.85 -74.05 -22.64
C PRO A 439 36.20 -74.59 -22.14
N LEU A 440 36.16 -75.25 -20.98
CA LEU A 440 37.19 -76.18 -20.54
C LEU A 440 37.34 -77.29 -21.59
N LEU A 441 38.54 -77.38 -22.13
CA LEU A 441 39.04 -78.41 -23.06
C LEU A 441 38.71 -79.85 -22.62
N THR A 442 38.41 -80.69 -23.60
CA THR A 442 38.81 -82.13 -23.67
C THR A 442 38.53 -82.60 -25.11
N ARG A 443 39.38 -83.32 -25.83
CA ARG A 443 40.51 -84.21 -25.50
C ARG A 443 41.52 -84.22 -26.65
#